data_AF-A0A238JTP9-F1
#
_entry.id   AF-A0A238JTP9-F1
#
_cell.length_a   1.000
_cell.length_b   1.000
_cell.length_c   1.000
_cell.angle_alpha   90.00
_cell.angle_beta   90.00
_cell.angle_gamma   90.00
#
_symmetry.space_group_name_H-M   'P 1'
#
loop_
_entity.id
_entity.type
_entity.pdbx_description
1 polymer ?
#
loop_
_entity_poly.entity_id
_entity_poly.type
_entity_poly.pdbx_seq_one_letter_code
_entity_poly.pdbx_strand_id
1 'polypeptide(L)'
;MNDETIPPEDEPVPLTEESKPPEYAKRDGIWLRGLWMIILAILFAVAETILWVCALVQFGWLLFTKERNQFIVDFGKQLGSWLTKTAEFQTGVSEEKPFPWTAWK
;
A
#
# COMPACT_ATOMS: atom_id res chain seq x y z
N MET A 1 16.94 -5.96 -66.21
CA MET A 1 16.73 -4.53 -66.46
C MET A 1 15.24 -4.39 -66.78
N ASN A 2 14.31 -4.01 -65.92
CA ASN A 2 14.25 -3.43 -64.58
C ASN A 2 12.85 -3.76 -64.03
N ASP A 3 12.65 -3.73 -62.71
CA ASP A 3 11.54 -2.97 -62.10
C ASP A 3 11.74 -2.91 -60.58
N GLU A 4 12.70 -2.10 -60.11
CA GLU A 4 12.62 -1.58 -58.76
C GLU A 4 11.56 -0.50 -58.79
N THR A 5 10.31 -0.91 -58.54
CA THR A 5 9.19 -0.02 -58.29
C THR A 5 9.50 0.75 -57.01
N ILE A 6 10.14 1.91 -57.17
CA ILE A 6 10.16 2.95 -56.14
C ILE A 6 8.68 3.26 -55.85
N PRO A 7 8.16 3.00 -54.65
CA PRO A 7 6.77 3.29 -54.33
C PRO A 7 6.52 4.80 -54.44
N PRO A 8 5.35 5.23 -54.91
CA PRO A 8 5.02 6.65 -55.07
C PRO A 8 5.15 7.39 -53.74
N GLU A 9 5.90 8.49 -53.71
CA GLU A 9 6.18 9.31 -52.52
C GLU A 9 4.93 9.94 -51.86
N ASP A 10 3.74 9.78 -52.44
CA ASP A 10 2.48 10.39 -52.00
C ASP A 10 1.49 9.43 -51.34
N GLU A 11 1.82 8.15 -51.19
CA GLU A 11 1.01 7.28 -50.33
C GLU A 11 1.37 7.56 -48.86
N PRO A 12 0.43 8.03 -48.03
CA PRO A 12 0.69 8.11 -46.60
C PRO A 12 0.94 6.69 -46.13
N VAL A 13 2.20 6.39 -45.83
CA VAL A 13 2.64 5.12 -45.26
C VAL A 13 1.67 4.82 -44.12
N PRO A 14 0.94 3.68 -44.15
CA PRO A 14 0.07 3.32 -43.04
C PRO A 14 0.95 3.35 -41.81
N LEU A 15 0.63 4.26 -40.88
CA LEU A 15 1.18 4.20 -39.55
C LEU A 15 0.61 2.90 -38.97
N THR A 16 1.27 1.77 -39.23
CA THR A 16 1.24 0.63 -38.36
C THR A 16 1.90 1.10 -37.07
N GLU A 17 1.13 1.89 -36.31
CA GLU A 17 1.28 2.08 -34.89
C GLU A 17 1.12 0.71 -34.25
N GLU A 18 2.13 -0.16 -34.36
CA GLU A 18 2.48 -0.94 -33.19
C GLU A 18 3.05 0.05 -32.17
N SER A 19 2.13 0.79 -31.54
CA SER A 19 2.34 1.48 -30.29
C SER A 19 2.55 0.40 -29.23
N LYS A 20 3.73 -0.22 -29.24
CA LYS A 20 4.20 -0.98 -28.09
C LYS A 20 4.20 0.02 -26.94
N PRO A 21 3.32 -0.13 -25.93
CA PRO A 21 3.15 0.90 -24.93
C PRO A 21 4.51 1.16 -24.28
N PRO A 22 4.91 2.44 -24.11
CA PRO A 22 6.24 2.77 -23.62
C PRO A 22 6.48 2.04 -22.30
N GLU A 23 7.66 1.43 -22.17
CA GLU A 23 8.09 0.63 -21.02
C GLU A 23 8.05 1.40 -19.68
N TYR A 24 7.81 2.72 -19.73
CA TYR A 24 7.52 3.56 -18.58
C TYR A 24 6.26 3.16 -17.81
N ALA A 25 5.28 2.51 -18.46
CA ALA A 25 4.10 1.99 -17.78
C ALA A 25 4.41 0.95 -16.68
N LYS A 26 5.64 0.43 -16.60
CA LYS A 26 6.11 -0.43 -15.50
C LYS A 26 6.73 0.33 -14.32
N ARG A 27 7.21 1.58 -14.51
CA ARG A 27 7.93 2.35 -13.47
C ARG A 27 7.00 3.07 -12.51
N ASP A 28 5.81 3.44 -12.96
CA ASP A 28 4.81 4.13 -12.14
C ASP A 28 4.34 3.25 -10.96
N GLY A 29 4.36 1.93 -11.14
CA GLY A 29 3.97 0.98 -10.09
C GLY A 29 4.93 0.93 -8.90
N ILE A 30 6.24 1.10 -9.09
CA ILE A 30 7.25 0.93 -8.02
C ILE A 30 7.32 2.15 -7.10
N TRP A 31 7.27 3.35 -7.67
CA TRP A 31 7.26 4.59 -6.90
C TRP A 31 5.96 4.74 -6.11
N LEU A 32 4.84 4.38 -6.73
CA LEU A 32 3.55 4.37 -6.05
C LEU A 32 3.54 3.35 -4.89
N ARG A 33 4.17 2.18 -5.07
CA ARG A 33 4.34 1.18 -4.00
C ARG A 33 5.20 1.71 -2.86
N GLY A 34 6.30 2.41 -3.17
CA GLY A 34 7.15 3.07 -2.17
C GLY A 34 6.41 4.18 -1.40
N LEU A 35 5.60 4.99 -2.08
CA LEU A 35 4.75 5.99 -1.43
C LEU A 35 3.77 5.33 -0.44
N TRP A 36 3.12 4.24 -0.85
CA TRP A 36 2.23 3.49 0.04
C TRP A 36 2.97 2.90 1.25
N MET A 37 4.18 2.39 1.05
CA MET A 37 5.03 1.91 2.14
C MET A 37 5.38 3.01 3.15
N ILE A 38 5.62 4.24 2.70
CA ILE A 38 5.88 5.39 3.59
C ILE A 38 4.62 5.78 4.37
N ILE A 39 3.48 5.86 3.69
CA ILE A 39 2.19 6.18 4.33
C ILE A 39 1.85 5.15 5.41
N LEU A 40 1.99 3.86 5.10
CA LEU A 40 1.75 2.78 6.05
C LEU A 40 2.76 2.78 7.20
N ALA A 41 4.03 3.12 6.95
CA ALA A 41 5.03 3.28 8.00
C ALA A 41 4.69 4.44 8.95
N ILE A 42 4.19 5.56 8.43
CA ILE A 42 3.70 6.68 9.26
C ILE A 42 2.48 6.23 10.08
N LEU A 43 1.53 5.54 9.46
CA LEU A 43 0.36 4.99 10.14
C LEU A 43 0.76 3.98 11.23
N PHE A 44 1.78 3.17 10.99
CA PHE A 44 2.35 2.23 11.95
C PHE A 44 2.93 2.97 13.17
N ALA A 45 3.70 4.05 12.94
CA ALA A 45 4.24 4.87 14.03
C ALA A 45 3.12 5.55 14.85
N VAL A 46 2.05 6.01 14.20
CA VAL A 46 0.87 6.55 14.88
C VAL A 46 0.19 5.46 15.72
N ALA A 47 -0.02 4.27 15.15
CA ALA A 47 -0.60 3.14 15.86
C ALA A 47 0.24 2.73 17.08
N GLU A 48 1.56 2.69 16.95
CA GLU A 48 2.49 2.43 18.06
C GLU A 48 2.33 3.49 19.17
N THR A 49 2.27 4.76 18.79
CA THR A 49 2.05 5.87 19.75
C THR A 49 0.72 5.71 20.49
N ILE A 50 -0.36 5.38 19.78
CA ILE A 50 -1.67 5.11 20.39
C ILE A 50 -1.58 3.90 21.33
N LEU A 51 -0.85 2.85 20.94
CA LEU A 51 -0.62 1.67 21.76
C LEU A 51 0.04 2.01 23.10
N TRP A 52 1.09 2.85 23.07
CA TRP A 52 1.75 3.35 24.28
C TRP A 52 0.78 4.13 25.18
N VAL A 53 -0.03 5.01 24.60
CA VAL A 53 -1.06 5.76 25.35
C VAL A 53 -2.09 4.81 25.96
N CYS A 54 -2.62 3.86 25.19
CA CYS A 54 -3.57 2.85 25.67
C CYS A 54 -2.97 1.99 26.79
N ALA A 55 -1.70 1.59 26.67
CA ALA A 55 -1.00 0.84 27.70
C ALA A 55 -0.84 1.64 28.99
N LEU A 56 -0.47 2.93 28.90
CA LEU A 56 -0.37 3.82 30.06
C LEU A 56 -1.74 4.03 30.74
N VAL A 57 -2.79 4.26 29.96
CA VAL A 57 -4.16 4.40 30.49
C VAL A 57 -4.62 3.10 31.15
N GLN A 58 -4.42 1.95 30.50
CA GLN A 58 -4.78 0.65 31.07
C GLN A 58 -4.00 0.37 32.36
N PHE A 59 -2.70 0.69 32.39
CA PHE A 59 -1.86 0.51 33.57
C PHE A 59 -2.31 1.42 34.72
N GLY A 60 -2.59 2.69 34.45
CA GLY A 60 -3.16 3.62 35.41
C GLY A 60 -4.51 3.13 35.94
N TRP A 61 -5.41 2.71 35.06
CA TRP A 61 -6.72 2.18 35.43
C TRP A 61 -6.62 0.92 36.30
N LEU A 62 -5.70 0.00 35.96
CA LEU A 62 -5.45 -1.20 36.75
C LEU A 62 -4.95 -0.84 38.17
N LEU A 63 -4.15 0.23 38.30
CA LEU A 63 -3.61 0.68 39.59
C LEU A 63 -4.70 1.26 40.51
N PHE A 64 -5.67 1.99 39.96
CA PHE A 64 -6.75 2.61 40.74
C PHE A 64 -7.96 1.69 40.95
N THR A 65 -8.39 0.97 39.90
CA THR A 65 -9.66 0.22 39.88
C THR A 65 -9.46 -1.28 40.07
N LYS A 66 -8.25 -1.83 39.89
CA LYS A 66 -7.95 -3.28 39.83
C LYS A 66 -8.76 -4.07 38.79
N GLU A 67 -9.50 -3.38 37.94
CA GLU A 67 -10.24 -3.97 36.83
C GLU A 67 -9.57 -3.60 35.51
N ARG A 68 -9.81 -4.41 34.47
CA ARG A 68 -9.36 -4.10 33.11
C ARG A 68 -10.48 -3.40 32.37
N ASN A 69 -10.19 -2.28 31.72
CA ASN A 69 -11.15 -1.65 30.83
C ASN A 69 -11.29 -2.50 29.55
N GLN A 70 -12.46 -3.11 29.34
CA GLN A 70 -12.73 -3.96 28.18
C GLN A 70 -12.62 -3.18 26.85
N PHE A 71 -12.95 -1.89 26.86
CA PHE A 71 -12.86 -1.05 25.66
C PHE A 71 -11.42 -0.93 25.15
N ILE A 72 -10.46 -0.71 26.05
CA ILE A 72 -9.03 -0.62 25.70
C ILE A 72 -8.49 -1.98 25.24
N VAL A 73 -8.96 -3.08 25.86
CA VAL A 73 -8.59 -4.44 25.48
C VAL A 73 -9.06 -4.76 24.06
N ASP A 74 -10.32 -4.46 23.72
CA ASP A 74 -10.88 -4.74 22.40
C ASP A 74 -10.32 -3.80 21.33
N PHE A 75 -10.02 -2.55 21.67
CA PHE A 75 -9.27 -1.65 20.79
C PHE A 75 -7.86 -2.17 20.50
N GLY A 76 -7.12 -2.59 21.53
CA GLY A 76 -5.77 -3.15 21.37
C GLY A 76 -5.73 -4.42 20.52
N LYS A 77 -6.74 -5.29 20.62
CA LYS A 77 -6.88 -6.48 19.75
C LYS A 77 -7.05 -6.09 18.28
N GLN A 78 -7.95 -5.15 18.01
CA GLN A 78 -8.20 -4.67 16.64
C GLN A 78 -6.96 -4.01 16.05
N LEU A 79 -6.30 -3.15 16.84
CA LEU A 79 -5.06 -2.48 16.43
C LEU A 79 -3.92 -3.48 16.16
N GLY A 80 -3.75 -4.49 17.01
CA GLY A 80 -2.75 -5.53 16.82
C GLY A 80 -2.97 -6.35 15.56
N SER A 81 -4.22 -6.73 15.27
CA SER A 81 -4.57 -7.42 14.01
C SER A 81 -4.21 -6.58 12.78
N TRP A 82 -4.46 -5.27 12.84
CA TRP A 82 -4.09 -4.35 11.76
C TRP A 82 -2.57 -4.18 11.61
N LEU A 83 -1.82 -4.11 12.72
CA LEU A 83 -0.35 -4.01 12.69
C LEU A 83 0.29 -5.24 12.03
N THR A 84 -0.19 -6.44 12.33
CA THR A 84 0.30 -7.67 11.69
C THR A 84 0.10 -7.63 10.17
N LYS A 85 -1.11 -7.30 9.69
CA LYS A 85 -1.40 -7.17 8.25
C LYS A 85 -0.53 -6.09 7.59
N THR A 86 -0.29 -4.99 8.30
CA THR A 86 0.57 -3.90 7.81
C THR A 86 2.02 -4.34 7.68
N ALA A 87 2.55 -5.07 8.67
CA ALA A 87 3.90 -5.63 8.63
C ALA A 87 4.05 -6.65 7.49
N GLU A 88 3.06 -7.50 7.25
CA GLU A 88 3.05 -8.45 6.13
C GLU A 88 3.11 -7.74 4.76
N PHE A 89 2.35 -6.65 4.59
CA PHE A 89 2.42 -5.83 3.37
C PHE A 89 3.79 -5.16 3.21
N GLN A 90 4.32 -4.59 4.29
CA GLN A 90 5.60 -3.87 4.26
C GLN A 90 6.79 -4.79 3.97
N THR A 91 6.72 -6.04 4.42
CA THR A 91 7.77 -7.07 4.21
C THR A 91 7.60 -7.85 2.92
N GLY A 92 6.51 -7.62 2.18
CA GLY A 92 6.21 -8.33 0.94
C GLY A 92 5.70 -9.76 1.14
N VAL A 93 5.36 -10.14 2.37
CA VAL A 93 4.71 -11.43 2.69
C VAL A 93 3.30 -11.48 2.09
N SER A 94 2.61 -10.34 2.04
CA SER A 94 1.31 -10.20 1.39
C SER A 94 1.30 -8.98 0.46
N GLU A 95 0.65 -9.11 -0.71
CA GLU A 95 0.36 -7.96 -1.57
C GLU A 95 -1.00 -7.31 -1.25
N GLU A 96 -1.73 -7.83 -0.25
CA GLU A 96 -2.99 -7.24 0.20
C GLU A 96 -2.72 -5.91 0.90
N LYS A 97 -3.26 -4.83 0.33
CA LYS A 97 -3.14 -3.48 0.90
C LYS A 97 -3.93 -3.40 2.21
N PRO A 98 -3.30 -3.15 3.37
CA PRO A 98 -4.02 -2.91 4.61
C PRO A 98 -4.82 -1.60 4.51
N PHE A 99 -5.67 -1.35 5.51
CA PHE A 99 -6.50 -0.14 5.61
C PHE A 99 -5.75 1.15 5.20
N PRO A 100 -6.35 2.09 4.44
CA PRO A 100 -7.80 2.28 4.17
C PRO A 100 -8.45 1.51 3.00
N TRP A 101 -7.73 0.72 2.18
CA TRP A 101 -8.35 0.07 1.00
C TRP A 101 -9.13 -1.20 1.29
N THR A 102 -8.84 -1.84 2.43
CA THR A 102 -9.48 -3.10 2.82
C THR A 102 -10.17 -2.89 4.16
N ALA A 103 -11.47 -3.18 4.21
CA ALA A 103 -12.29 -2.99 5.41
C ALA A 103 -11.76 -3.81 6.58
N TRP A 104 -11.92 -3.27 7.79
CA TRP A 104 -11.56 -3.95 9.04
C TRP A 104 -12.32 -5.29 9.09
N LYS A 105 -11.56 -6.38 9.25
CA LYS A 105 -12.08 -7.73 9.49
C LYS A 105 -11.39 -8.28 10.72
#